data_AF-G4Z539-F1
#
_entry.id   AF-G4Z539-F1
#
_cell.length_a   1.000
_cell.length_b   1.000
_cell.length_c   1.000
_cell.angle_alpha   90.00
_cell.angle_beta   90.00
_cell.angle_gamma   90.00
#
_symmetry.space_group_name_H-M   'P 1'
#
loop_
_entity.id
_entity.type
_entity.pdbx_description
1 polymer ?
#
loop_
_entity_poly.entity_id
_entity_poly.type
_entity_poly.pdbx_seq_one_letter_code
_entity_poly.pdbx_strand_id
1 'polypeptide(L)'
;KKQAARLAPSVKKSVKSLMRLMVYASNEDEYEDAKGAVLELLGGDTSHELYRTFMANWDSNQDEWVSYKRGNTPHLTNNTNNRIESKWGKIKDVINDSFTIDQRLSTLMTLQHYAEEQYLAAYHQI
;
A
#
# COMPACT_ATOMS: atom_id res chain seq x y z
N LYS A 1 -22.13 -16.29 -2.73
CA LYS A 1 -20.73 -16.13 -2.27
C LYS A 1 -20.63 -16.68 -0.86
N LYS A 2 -19.87 -17.75 -0.62
CA LYS A 2 -19.57 -18.24 0.73
C LYS A 2 -18.76 -17.14 1.42
N GLN A 3 -19.21 -16.66 2.57
CA GLN A 3 -18.47 -15.64 3.32
C GLN A 3 -17.18 -16.29 3.83
N ALA A 4 -16.02 -15.70 3.49
CA ALA A 4 -14.74 -16.17 4.01
C ALA A 4 -14.81 -16.28 5.53
N ALA A 5 -14.47 -17.44 6.09
CA ALA A 5 -14.45 -17.61 7.54
C ALA A 5 -13.51 -16.56 8.13
N ARG A 6 -13.97 -15.82 9.15
CA ARG A 6 -13.14 -14.81 9.81
C ARG A 6 -11.98 -15.52 10.49
N LEU A 7 -10.75 -15.11 10.16
CA LEU A 7 -9.55 -15.60 10.84
C LEU A 7 -9.66 -15.35 12.35
N ALA A 8 -9.19 -16.32 13.14
CA ALA A 8 -9.05 -16.14 14.57
C ALA A 8 -8.16 -14.91 14.87
N PRO A 9 -8.43 -14.13 15.94
CA PRO A 9 -7.67 -12.92 16.25
C PRO A 9 -6.16 -13.14 16.37
N SER A 10 -5.74 -14.27 16.93
CA SER A 10 -4.33 -14.68 17.04
C SER A 10 -3.69 -14.89 15.68
N VAL A 11 -4.33 -15.69 14.80
CA VAL A 11 -3.87 -15.94 13.43
C VAL A 11 -3.78 -14.64 12.64
N LYS A 12 -4.77 -13.76 12.75
CA LYS A 12 -4.75 -12.44 12.12
C LYS A 12 -3.56 -11.58 12.58
N LYS A 13 -3.23 -11.62 13.88
CA LYS A 13 -2.08 -10.89 14.43
C LYS A 13 -0.76 -11.44 13.86
N SER A 14 -0.60 -12.76 13.82
CA SER A 14 0.60 -13.41 13.29
C SER A 14 0.79 -13.15 11.79
N VAL A 15 -0.28 -13.29 11.00
CA VAL A 15 -0.24 -12.98 9.56
C VAL A 15 0.19 -11.54 9.31
N LYS A 16 -0.32 -10.56 10.09
CA LYS A 16 0.10 -9.16 9.98
C LYS A 16 1.60 -8.97 10.28
N SER A 17 2.11 -9.65 11.30
CA SER A 17 3.54 -9.59 11.62
C SER A 17 4.40 -10.16 10.50
N LEU A 18 4.01 -11.31 9.93
CA LEU A 18 4.73 -11.91 8.79
C LEU A 18 4.65 -11.05 7.53
N MET A 19 3.50 -10.43 7.25
CA MET A 19 3.38 -9.45 6.15
C MET A 19 4.32 -8.26 6.35
N ARG A 20 4.49 -7.80 7.59
CA ARG A 20 5.47 -6.76 7.89
C ARG A 20 6.91 -7.23 7.61
N LEU A 21 7.25 -8.48 7.92
CA LEU A 21 8.56 -9.03 7.57
C LEU A 21 8.77 -9.08 6.06
N MET A 22 7.77 -9.51 5.28
CA MET A 22 7.84 -9.48 3.81
C MET A 22 8.07 -8.07 3.26
N VAL A 23 7.37 -7.05 3.79
CA VAL A 23 7.57 -5.64 3.37
C VAL A 23 9.01 -5.15 3.61
N TYR A 24 9.60 -5.54 4.74
CA TYR A 24 10.94 -5.11 5.15
C TYR A 24 12.05 -6.12 4.86
N ALA A 25 11.77 -7.18 4.08
CA ALA A 25 12.76 -8.17 3.71
C ALA A 25 13.95 -7.51 3.00
N SER A 26 15.16 -7.95 3.38
CA SER A 26 16.43 -7.41 2.89
C SER A 26 16.99 -8.21 1.70
N ASN A 27 16.42 -9.39 1.44
CA ASN A 27 16.76 -10.30 0.36
C ASN A 27 15.58 -11.22 0.05
N GLU A 28 15.72 -12.03 -1.00
CA GLU A 28 14.69 -12.96 -1.45
C GLU A 28 14.42 -14.08 -0.44
N ASP A 29 15.45 -14.60 0.22
CA ASP A 29 15.30 -15.69 1.20
C ASP A 29 14.43 -15.25 2.38
N GLU A 30 14.69 -14.07 2.97
CA GLU A 30 13.87 -13.51 4.06
C GLU A 30 12.40 -13.32 3.65
N TYR A 31 12.15 -12.96 2.38
CA TYR A 31 10.82 -12.79 1.86
C TYR A 31 10.10 -14.13 1.71
N GLU A 32 10.76 -15.10 1.07
CA GLU A 32 10.21 -16.43 0.83
C GLU A 32 9.95 -17.19 2.14
N ASP A 33 10.84 -17.07 3.13
CA ASP A 33 10.65 -17.62 4.48
C ASP A 33 9.38 -17.07 5.15
N ALA A 34 9.20 -15.74 5.13
CA ALA A 34 8.03 -15.10 5.71
C ALA A 34 6.73 -15.47 4.95
N LYS A 35 6.79 -15.60 3.61
CA LYS A 35 5.67 -16.05 2.79
C LYS A 35 5.31 -17.51 3.07
N GLY A 36 6.30 -18.38 3.22
CA GLY A 36 6.14 -19.78 3.62
C GLY A 36 5.45 -19.89 4.98
N ALA A 37 5.91 -19.11 5.97
CA ALA A 37 5.29 -19.06 7.29
C ALA A 37 3.82 -18.59 7.26
N VAL A 38 3.44 -17.69 6.34
CA VAL A 38 2.03 -17.31 6.13
C VAL A 38 1.23 -18.51 5.65
N LEU A 39 1.75 -19.28 4.69
CA LEU A 39 1.07 -20.47 4.17
C LEU A 39 0.92 -21.55 5.25
N GLU A 40 1.97 -21.78 6.06
CA GLU A 40 1.91 -22.71 7.19
C GLU A 40 0.86 -22.30 8.24
N LEU A 41 0.76 -21.01 8.57
CA LEU A 41 -0.28 -20.50 9.47
C LEU A 41 -1.70 -20.70 8.92
N LEU A 42 -1.84 -20.79 7.60
CA LEU A 42 -3.09 -21.10 6.92
C LEU A 42 -3.29 -22.61 6.71
N GLY A 43 -2.47 -23.44 7.37
CA GLY A 43 -2.55 -24.90 7.32
C GLY A 43 -2.00 -25.51 6.04
N GLY A 44 -1.14 -24.80 5.31
CA GLY A 44 -0.63 -25.25 4.01
C GLY A 44 -1.65 -25.12 2.87
N ASP A 45 -2.80 -24.49 3.12
CA ASP A 45 -3.89 -24.41 2.14
C ASP A 45 -3.66 -23.27 1.14
N THR A 46 -3.10 -23.63 -0.02
CA THR A 46 -2.92 -22.69 -1.14
C THR A 46 -4.24 -22.23 -1.76
N SER A 47 -5.35 -22.93 -1.50
CA SER A 47 -6.69 -22.55 -1.96
C SER A 47 -7.35 -21.50 -1.06
N HIS A 48 -6.78 -21.26 0.13
CA HIS A 48 -7.28 -20.30 1.10
C HIS A 48 -7.42 -18.91 0.45
N GLU A 49 -8.59 -18.28 0.60
CA GLU A 49 -8.95 -17.05 -0.12
C GLU A 49 -7.96 -15.90 0.14
N LEU A 50 -7.47 -15.77 1.37
CA LEU A 50 -6.42 -14.81 1.71
C LEU A 50 -5.12 -15.08 0.93
N TYR A 51 -4.66 -16.33 0.89
CA TYR A 51 -3.40 -16.69 0.23
C TYR A 51 -3.52 -16.48 -1.28
N ARG A 52 -4.61 -16.95 -1.90
CA ARG A 52 -4.89 -16.70 -3.32
C ARG A 52 -4.93 -15.21 -3.67
N THR A 53 -5.59 -14.42 -2.84
CA THR A 53 -5.68 -12.96 -3.06
C THR A 53 -4.31 -12.30 -2.90
N PHE A 54 -3.52 -12.73 -1.92
CA PHE A 54 -2.16 -12.26 -1.72
C PHE A 54 -1.27 -12.58 -2.92
N MET A 55 -1.27 -13.83 -3.38
CA MET A 55 -0.46 -14.24 -4.54
C MET A 55 -0.84 -13.47 -5.81
N ALA A 56 -2.13 -13.27 -6.05
CA ALA A 56 -2.60 -12.61 -7.26
C ALA A 56 -2.32 -11.09 -7.29
N ASN A 57 -2.37 -10.41 -6.15
CA ASN A 57 -2.39 -8.95 -6.09
C ASN A 57 -1.20 -8.29 -5.38
N TRP A 58 -0.42 -9.07 -4.61
CA TRP A 58 0.71 -8.57 -3.83
C TRP A 58 2.01 -9.29 -4.18
N ASP A 59 2.00 -10.62 -4.23
CA ASP A 59 3.20 -11.37 -4.60
C ASP A 59 3.61 -11.14 -6.07
N SER A 60 2.64 -10.89 -6.95
CA SER A 60 2.87 -10.61 -8.37
C SER A 60 3.52 -9.24 -8.66
N ASN A 61 3.50 -8.30 -7.70
CA ASN A 61 4.03 -6.95 -7.87
C ASN A 61 5.01 -6.53 -6.75
N GLN A 62 5.78 -7.49 -6.22
CA GLN A 62 6.75 -7.26 -5.13
C GLN A 62 7.69 -6.06 -5.36
N ASP A 63 8.07 -5.78 -6.61
CA ASP A 63 8.94 -4.65 -6.97
C ASP A 63 8.37 -3.29 -6.53
N GLU A 64 7.05 -3.18 -6.34
CA GLU A 64 6.40 -1.94 -5.94
C GLU A 64 6.45 -1.67 -4.43
N TRP A 65 6.61 -2.71 -3.60
CA TRP A 65 6.39 -2.60 -2.14
C TRP A 65 7.42 -3.30 -1.26
N VAL A 66 8.21 -4.25 -1.76
CA VAL A 66 9.24 -4.96 -0.98
C VAL A 66 10.55 -4.17 -0.94
N SER A 67 11.10 -3.98 0.26
CA SER A 67 12.27 -3.12 0.49
C SER A 67 13.48 -3.47 -0.38
N TYR A 68 13.92 -4.74 -0.44
CA TYR A 68 15.13 -5.10 -1.18
C TYR A 68 14.98 -4.96 -2.71
N LYS A 69 13.78 -5.16 -3.25
CA LYS A 69 13.51 -4.98 -4.69
C LYS A 69 13.42 -3.50 -5.08
N ARG A 70 13.05 -2.64 -4.12
CA ARG A 70 12.92 -1.20 -4.33
C ARG A 70 14.23 -0.44 -4.26
N GLY A 71 15.37 -1.08 -3.93
CA GLY A 71 16.67 -0.40 -3.78
C GLY A 71 17.09 0.47 -4.97
N ASN A 72 16.64 0.13 -6.19
CA ASN A 72 16.93 0.88 -7.41
C ASN A 72 15.84 1.86 -7.85
N THR A 73 14.69 1.89 -7.16
CA THR A 73 13.62 2.86 -7.46
C THR A 73 14.10 4.23 -6.99
N PRO A 74 14.04 5.33 -7.76
CA PRO A 74 14.36 6.65 -7.24
C PRO A 74 13.31 7.05 -6.19
N HIS A 75 13.65 6.98 -4.89
CA HIS A 75 12.68 7.31 -3.83
C HIS A 75 12.47 8.82 -3.70
N LEU A 76 13.31 9.64 -4.34
CA LEU A 76 13.38 11.10 -4.14
C LEU A 76 13.28 11.47 -2.64
N THR A 77 14.06 10.75 -1.81
CA THR A 77 14.07 10.83 -0.34
C THR A 77 12.71 10.65 0.36
N ASN A 78 11.75 10.01 -0.30
CA ASN A 78 10.37 9.82 0.15
C ASN A 78 10.04 8.33 0.32
N ASN A 79 10.56 7.73 1.39
CA ASN A 79 10.36 6.32 1.73
C ASN A 79 9.25 6.08 2.78
N THR A 80 8.51 7.13 3.18
CA THR A 80 7.42 7.04 4.16
C THR A 80 6.14 7.68 3.63
N ASN A 81 4.99 7.08 3.99
CA ASN A 81 3.68 7.58 3.61
C ASN A 81 3.32 8.92 4.28
N ASN A 82 4.07 9.35 5.29
CA ASN A 82 3.85 10.58 6.07
C ASN A 82 3.57 11.80 5.20
N ARG A 83 4.29 11.95 4.08
CA ARG A 83 4.11 13.10 3.18
C ARG A 83 2.78 13.03 2.42
N ILE A 84 2.39 11.84 1.99
CA ILE A 84 1.10 11.60 1.32
C ILE A 84 -0.04 11.75 2.32
N GLU A 85 0.07 11.12 3.50
CA GLU A 85 -0.92 11.22 4.58
C GLU A 85 -1.12 12.67 5.04
N SER A 86 -0.03 13.44 5.20
CA SER A 86 -0.10 14.87 5.54
C SER A 86 -0.79 15.70 4.45
N LYS A 87 -0.48 15.46 3.17
CA LYS A 87 -1.16 16.12 2.05
C LYS A 87 -2.66 15.78 2.03
N TRP A 88 -3.02 14.51 2.21
CA TRP A 88 -4.42 14.09 2.32
C TRP A 88 -5.14 14.69 3.53
N GLY A 89 -4.44 14.87 4.65
CA GLY A 89 -4.96 15.60 5.80
C GLY A 89 -5.36 17.03 5.43
N LYS A 90 -4.45 17.80 4.83
CA LYS A 90 -4.70 19.17 4.41
C LYS A 90 -5.84 19.29 3.39
N ILE A 91 -5.96 18.35 2.45
CA ILE A 91 -7.08 18.32 1.49
C ILE A 91 -8.41 18.13 2.23
N LYS A 92 -8.47 17.26 3.22
CA LYS A 92 -9.68 17.03 4.03
C LYS A 92 -10.07 18.26 4.86
N ASP A 93 -9.09 19.06 5.31
CA ASP A 93 -9.37 20.32 6.01
C ASP A 93 -10.05 21.35 5.09
N VAL A 94 -9.65 21.39 3.82
CA VAL A 94 -10.24 22.29 2.80
C VAL A 94 -11.60 21.78 2.34
N ILE A 95 -11.72 20.47 2.10
CA ILE A 95 -12.91 19.83 1.53
C ILE A 95 -13.73 19.19 2.66
N ASN A 96 -14.19 20.05 3.56
CA ASN A 96 -14.91 19.63 4.76
C ASN A 96 -16.39 19.31 4.47
N ASP A 97 -17.11 18.91 5.51
CA ASP A 97 -18.47 18.39 5.37
C ASP A 97 -19.55 19.42 4.98
N SER A 98 -19.21 20.71 4.98
CA SER A 98 -20.12 21.77 4.53
C SER A 98 -20.29 21.82 3.00
N PHE A 99 -19.41 21.17 2.24
CA PHE A 99 -19.45 21.15 0.78
C PHE A 99 -20.41 20.06 0.27
N THR A 100 -21.19 20.37 -0.77
CA THR A 100 -21.93 19.36 -1.53
C THR A 100 -20.96 18.45 -2.30
N ILE A 101 -21.42 17.26 -2.72
CA ILE A 101 -20.56 16.29 -3.43
C ILE A 101 -19.95 16.90 -4.69
N ASP A 102 -20.73 17.68 -5.46
CA ASP A 102 -20.25 18.37 -6.65
C ASP A 102 -19.15 19.39 -6.32
N GLN A 103 -19.33 20.19 -5.27
CA GLN A 103 -18.32 21.14 -4.82
C GLN A 103 -17.04 20.45 -4.36
N ARG A 104 -17.15 19.30 -3.68
CA ARG A 104 -15.98 18.50 -3.26
C ARG A 104 -15.21 17.96 -4.47
N LEU A 105 -15.92 17.43 -5.47
CA LEU A 105 -15.31 16.91 -6.70
C LEU A 105 -14.61 18.00 -7.50
N SER A 106 -15.28 19.15 -7.72
CA SER A 106 -14.69 20.28 -8.45
C SER A 106 -13.46 20.84 -7.74
N THR A 107 -13.50 20.94 -6.41
CA THR A 107 -12.35 21.40 -5.60
C THR A 107 -11.17 20.42 -5.69
N LEU A 108 -11.42 19.11 -5.59
CA LEU A 108 -10.38 18.07 -5.76
C LEU A 108 -9.71 18.15 -7.12
N MET A 109 -10.50 18.21 -8.20
CA MET A 109 -9.99 18.30 -9.56
C MET A 109 -9.12 19.55 -9.77
N THR A 110 -9.54 20.68 -9.18
CA THR A 110 -8.80 21.94 -9.27
C THR A 110 -7.46 21.86 -8.53
N LEU A 111 -7.46 21.32 -7.31
CA LEU A 111 -6.22 21.13 -6.52
C LEU A 111 -5.26 20.15 -7.18
N GLN A 112 -5.77 19.07 -7.79
CA GLN A 112 -4.97 18.11 -8.54
C GLN A 112 -4.32 18.78 -9.75
N HIS A 113 -5.11 19.50 -10.56
CA HIS A 113 -4.61 20.21 -11.73
C HIS A 113 -3.52 21.22 -11.36
N TYR A 114 -3.76 22.03 -10.33
CA TYR A 114 -2.75 22.96 -9.81
C TYR A 114 -1.46 22.26 -9.37
N ALA A 115 -1.56 21.12 -8.66
CA ALA A 115 -0.39 20.38 -8.22
C ALA A 115 0.42 19.80 -9.39
N GLU A 116 -0.25 19.34 -10.45
CA GLU A 116 0.38 18.86 -11.69
C GLU A 116 1.10 19.98 -12.43
N GLU A 117 0.48 21.15 -12.58
CA GLU A 117 1.12 22.33 -13.19
C GLU A 117 2.37 22.75 -12.43
N GLN A 118 2.32 22.81 -11.10
CA GLN A 118 3.48 23.15 -10.27
C GLN A 118 4.60 22.10 -10.40
N TYR A 119 4.24 20.82 -10.48
CA TYR A 119 5.22 19.75 -10.70
C TYR A 119 5.90 19.88 -12.06
N LEU A 120 5.14 20.11 -13.13
CA LEU A 120 5.69 20.30 -14.48
C LEU A 120 6.57 21.54 -14.55
N ALA A 121 6.15 22.66 -13.95
CA ALA A 121 6.95 23.89 -13.91
C ALA A 121 8.30 23.66 -13.20
N ALA A 122 8.31 22.95 -12.07
CA ALA A 122 9.54 22.62 -11.36
C ALA A 122 10.41 21.60 -12.13
N TYR A 123 9.80 20.64 -12.83
CA TYR A 123 10.51 19.67 -13.65
C TYR A 123 11.23 20.32 -14.84
N HIS A 124 10.60 21.30 -15.49
CA HIS A 124 11.20 22.04 -16.61
C HIS A 124 12.28 23.06 -16.21
N GLN A 125 12.49 23.28 -14.91
CA GLN A 125 13.55 24.16 -14.37
C GLN A 125 14.85 23.40 -14.01
N ILE A 126 14.86 22.07 -14.15
CA ILE A 126 16.00 21.17 -13.90
C ILE A 126 16.58 20.74 -15.25
#